data_AF-A0AAD9I3Y4-F1
#
_entry.id   AF-A0AAD9I3Y4-F1
#
_cell.length_a   1.000
_cell.length_b   1.000
_cell.length_c   1.000
_cell.angle_alpha   90.00
_cell.angle_beta   90.00
_cell.angle_gamma   90.00
#
_symmetry.space_group_name_H-M   'P 1'
#
loop_
_entity.id
_entity.type
_entity.pdbx_description
1 polymer ?
#
loop_
_entity_poly.entity_id
_entity_poly.type
_entity_poly.pdbx_seq_one_letter_code
_entity_poly.pdbx_strand_id
1 'polypeptide(L)'
;MDSVFAACVGLSNITCRSFRLSETFIRKHFQYIRSHCTQFAVRHPVPSFNGYDHVTWWVGNAKQAASYYNHLFGFKTIAYRGLETGSRYIASYVVGNAEVRFVFTSPIRSSADAVQAPIIIHDEVYGYVETAVIRTYGDTTHTLISRNGYSGPFMPGYRAASAGTATVPLPNVQLTRIDHCVGNQDWNDMVGACEFYERCLSFHRFWSVDDSQICTESRKAVAALRARGVEFISVPATYYDDMRARLKADTRNWELGEEFETLQKLNILIDYDEQGYLLQLFTKPLMDRPTVFVEIIQRNHFEGFGAGNFKSLFEAIEREQAERGNL
;
A
#
# COMPACT_ATOMS: atom_id res chain seq x y z
N MET A 1 6.43 -10.62 19.09
CA MET A 1 5.42 -9.54 19.08
C MET A 1 4.86 -9.49 17.67
N ASP A 2 3.58 -9.22 17.47
CA ASP A 2 3.00 -9.26 16.13
C ASP A 2 3.42 -8.01 15.34
N SER A 3 4.05 -8.21 14.18
CA SER A 3 4.50 -7.11 13.33
C SER A 3 3.31 -6.38 12.70
N VAL A 4 3.19 -5.10 13.04
CA VAL A 4 2.15 -4.18 12.53
C VAL A 4 2.53 -3.75 11.11
N PHE A 5 1.55 -3.77 10.20
CA PHE A 5 1.68 -3.54 8.78
C PHE A 5 0.65 -2.53 8.29
N ALA A 6 1.06 -1.32 7.92
CA ALA A 6 0.17 -0.34 7.32
C ALA A 6 0.36 -0.29 5.79
N ALA A 7 -0.73 -0.48 5.05
CA ALA A 7 -0.75 -0.26 3.61
C ALA A 7 -1.42 1.09 3.32
N CYS A 8 -0.62 2.10 2.97
CA CYS A 8 -1.10 3.47 2.77
C CYS A 8 -1.50 3.67 1.31
N VAL A 9 -2.81 3.74 1.06
CA VAL A 9 -3.40 3.81 -0.27
C VAL A 9 -3.68 5.28 -0.60
N GLY A 10 -2.72 5.90 -1.29
CA GLY A 10 -2.77 7.33 -1.56
C GLY A 10 -3.30 7.72 -2.93
N LEU A 11 -3.73 8.97 -2.99
CA LEU A 11 -4.25 9.60 -4.20
C LEU A 11 -3.12 10.24 -5.05
N SER A 12 -1.86 10.09 -4.61
CA SER A 12 -0.67 10.81 -5.06
C SER A 12 0.55 9.88 -5.29
N ASN A 13 1.58 10.34 -6.02
CA ASN A 13 2.55 9.47 -6.72
C ASN A 13 3.81 9.23 -5.88
N ILE A 14 4.12 7.99 -5.46
CA ILE A 14 5.47 7.49 -5.07
C ILE A 14 5.44 5.95 -4.85
N THR A 15 6.61 5.32 -4.59
CA THR A 15 6.94 3.89 -4.76
C THR A 15 7.24 3.14 -3.43
N CYS A 16 7.35 1.80 -3.32
CA CYS A 16 6.79 0.67 -4.10
C CYS A 16 6.83 -0.64 -3.27
N ARG A 17 5.84 -1.53 -3.46
CA ARG A 17 5.87 -2.98 -3.18
C ARG A 17 5.25 -3.75 -4.35
N SER A 18 5.88 -4.87 -4.68
CA SER A 18 5.93 -5.47 -6.03
C SER A 18 6.44 -4.48 -7.08
N PHE A 19 7.74 -4.58 -7.37
CA PHE A 19 8.46 -3.68 -8.26
C PHE A 19 8.34 -4.09 -9.72
N ARG A 20 7.82 -3.18 -10.57
CA ARG A 20 7.92 -3.31 -12.03
C ARG A 20 9.33 -2.96 -12.50
N LEU A 21 10.07 -3.97 -12.92
CA LEU A 21 11.51 -3.93 -13.23
C LEU A 21 11.81 -4.31 -14.69
N SER A 22 13.02 -3.99 -15.15
CA SER A 22 13.58 -4.51 -16.41
C SER A 22 14.17 -5.92 -16.24
N GLU A 23 14.03 -6.73 -17.29
CA GLU A 23 14.41 -8.16 -17.35
C GLU A 23 15.89 -8.42 -16.97
N THR A 24 16.79 -7.50 -17.31
CA THR A 24 18.23 -7.62 -17.04
C THR A 24 18.61 -7.47 -15.56
N PHE A 25 17.73 -6.91 -14.72
CA PHE A 25 17.99 -6.71 -13.29
C PHE A 25 17.70 -7.96 -12.44
N ILE A 26 16.54 -8.60 -12.67
CA ILE A 26 16.01 -9.70 -11.85
C ILE A 26 17.02 -10.86 -11.75
N ARG A 27 17.64 -11.23 -12.88
CA ARG A 27 18.59 -12.35 -12.96
C ARG A 27 19.93 -12.09 -12.26
N LYS A 28 20.43 -10.84 -12.30
CA LYS A 28 21.74 -10.48 -11.75
C LYS A 28 21.74 -10.31 -10.23
N HIS A 29 20.65 -9.83 -9.63
CA HIS A 29 20.59 -9.58 -8.19
C HIS A 29 20.27 -10.82 -7.34
N PHE A 30 19.48 -11.78 -7.85
CA PHE A 30 19.11 -12.96 -7.06
C PHE A 30 20.32 -13.86 -6.68
N GLN A 31 21.28 -14.01 -7.60
CA GLN A 31 22.52 -14.77 -7.32
C GLN A 31 23.34 -14.17 -6.18
N TYR A 32 23.23 -12.85 -5.97
CA TYR A 32 24.02 -12.11 -5.00
C TYR A 32 23.42 -12.11 -3.58
N ILE A 33 22.09 -12.01 -3.46
CA ILE A 33 21.39 -12.11 -2.16
C ILE A 33 21.63 -13.47 -1.49
N ARG A 34 21.90 -14.54 -2.26
CA ARG A 34 22.12 -15.89 -1.73
C ARG A 34 23.54 -16.15 -1.18
N SER A 35 24.54 -15.32 -1.49
CA SER A 35 25.96 -15.71 -1.37
C SER A 35 26.64 -15.35 -0.05
N HIS A 36 25.96 -14.72 0.91
CA HIS A 36 26.53 -14.26 2.20
C HIS A 36 27.80 -13.37 2.06
N CYS A 37 28.05 -12.78 0.89
CA CYS A 37 29.26 -11.98 0.65
C CYS A 37 29.17 -10.63 1.36
N THR A 38 30.05 -10.41 2.33
CA THR A 38 30.15 -9.20 3.20
C THR A 38 30.59 -7.91 2.50
N GLN A 39 30.31 -7.75 1.19
CA GLN A 39 30.82 -6.64 0.38
C GLN A 39 29.78 -6.12 -0.62
N PHE A 40 28.76 -5.46 -0.06
CA PHE A 40 27.57 -4.95 -0.76
C PHE A 40 27.81 -3.56 -1.37
N ALA A 41 28.47 -3.54 -2.53
CA ALA A 41 28.67 -2.33 -3.32
C ALA A 41 27.52 -2.07 -4.30
N VAL A 42 27.03 -0.83 -4.36
CA VAL A 42 26.08 -0.33 -5.37
C VAL A 42 26.64 -0.61 -6.77
N ARG A 43 25.82 -1.18 -7.67
CA ARG A 43 26.24 -1.51 -9.04
C ARG A 43 25.44 -0.76 -10.09
N HIS A 44 26.13 -0.29 -11.12
CA HIS A 44 25.53 0.25 -12.33
C HIS A 44 25.20 -0.85 -13.37
N PRO A 45 24.17 -0.67 -14.20
CA PRO A 45 23.17 0.41 -14.14
C PRO A 45 22.24 0.24 -12.92
N VAL A 46 21.83 1.37 -12.35
CA VAL A 46 20.90 1.42 -11.20
C VAL A 46 19.55 0.82 -11.62
N PRO A 47 18.86 0.03 -10.77
CA PRO A 47 17.50 -0.43 -11.05
C PRO A 47 16.54 0.73 -11.32
N SER A 48 15.68 0.56 -12.33
CA SER A 48 14.55 1.45 -12.59
C SER A 48 13.28 0.85 -11.98
N PHE A 49 12.71 1.55 -11.01
CA PHE A 49 11.53 1.13 -10.24
C PHE A 49 10.36 2.07 -10.55
N ASN A 50 9.30 1.54 -11.17
CA ASN A 50 8.28 2.39 -11.81
C ASN A 50 7.01 2.66 -10.96
N GLY A 51 6.70 1.81 -9.99
CA GLY A 51 5.42 1.88 -9.25
C GLY A 51 5.16 0.64 -8.41
N TYR A 52 4.23 0.73 -7.45
CA TYR A 52 3.57 -0.43 -6.84
C TYR A 52 2.80 -1.21 -7.92
N ASP A 53 3.11 -2.49 -8.13
CA ASP A 53 2.31 -3.35 -9.02
C ASP A 53 1.06 -3.89 -8.30
N HIS A 54 1.25 -4.42 -7.09
CA HIS A 54 0.18 -4.89 -6.19
C HIS A 54 0.73 -5.25 -4.80
N VAL A 55 -0.14 -5.29 -3.79
CA VAL A 55 0.14 -5.92 -2.49
C VAL A 55 -0.52 -7.29 -2.40
N THR A 56 0.27 -8.33 -2.10
CA THR A 56 -0.27 -9.68 -1.82
C THR A 56 -0.46 -9.85 -0.32
N TRP A 57 -1.68 -10.27 0.06
CA TRP A 57 -2.08 -10.51 1.44
C TRP A 57 -2.32 -12.01 1.64
N TRP A 58 -1.58 -12.64 2.56
CA TRP A 58 -1.88 -13.99 3.02
C TRP A 58 -2.95 -13.91 4.12
N VAL A 59 -4.10 -14.54 3.88
CA VAL A 59 -5.29 -14.44 4.73
C VAL A 59 -5.93 -15.80 4.93
N GLY A 60 -6.67 -15.98 6.03
CA GLY A 60 -7.40 -17.22 6.30
C GLY A 60 -8.48 -17.53 5.26
N ASN A 61 -9.15 -16.50 4.71
CA ASN A 61 -10.16 -16.66 3.67
C ASN A 61 -10.11 -15.54 2.62
N ALA A 62 -9.45 -15.82 1.50
CA ALA A 62 -9.23 -14.89 0.39
C ALA A 62 -10.52 -14.43 -0.30
N LYS A 63 -11.55 -15.27 -0.33
CA LYS A 63 -12.85 -14.92 -0.92
C LYS A 63 -13.58 -13.90 -0.05
N GLN A 64 -13.58 -14.09 1.27
CA GLN A 64 -14.15 -13.14 2.23
C GLN A 64 -13.36 -11.83 2.25
N ALA A 65 -12.03 -11.88 2.26
CA ALA A 65 -11.18 -10.69 2.21
C ALA A 65 -11.42 -9.88 0.92
N ALA A 66 -11.39 -10.52 -0.26
CA ALA A 66 -11.73 -9.86 -1.53
C ALA A 66 -13.15 -9.25 -1.52
N SER A 67 -14.12 -9.94 -0.92
CA SER A 67 -15.48 -9.41 -0.73
C SER A 67 -15.50 -8.17 0.16
N TYR A 68 -14.79 -8.17 1.28
CA TYR A 68 -14.68 -7.03 2.21
C TYR A 68 -14.18 -5.77 1.49
N TYR A 69 -13.05 -5.86 0.77
CA TYR A 69 -12.51 -4.70 0.04
C TYR A 69 -13.38 -4.26 -1.14
N ASN A 70 -14.07 -5.18 -1.82
CA ASN A 70 -15.00 -4.82 -2.90
C ASN A 70 -16.20 -4.01 -2.36
N HIS A 71 -16.80 -4.43 -1.25
CA HIS A 71 -17.97 -3.77 -0.68
C HIS A 71 -17.61 -2.47 0.06
N LEU A 72 -16.58 -2.49 0.91
CA LEU A 72 -16.25 -1.35 1.77
C LEU A 72 -15.37 -0.31 1.07
N PHE A 73 -14.35 -0.74 0.31
CA PHE A 73 -13.36 0.15 -0.32
C PHE A 73 -13.62 0.42 -1.82
N GLY A 74 -14.73 -0.09 -2.36
CA GLY A 74 -15.11 0.14 -3.77
C GLY A 74 -14.27 -0.61 -4.80
N PHE A 75 -13.47 -1.59 -4.38
CA PHE A 75 -12.71 -2.43 -5.29
C PHE A 75 -13.63 -3.32 -6.14
N LYS A 76 -13.08 -3.89 -7.21
CA LYS A 76 -13.72 -4.93 -8.02
C LYS A 76 -12.74 -6.09 -8.18
N THR A 77 -13.23 -7.33 -8.10
CA THR A 77 -12.42 -8.49 -8.48
C THR A 77 -12.15 -8.42 -9.99
N ILE A 78 -10.87 -8.43 -10.37
CA ILE A 78 -10.43 -8.35 -11.78
C ILE A 78 -9.93 -9.70 -12.30
N ALA A 79 -9.34 -10.52 -11.45
CA ALA A 79 -8.81 -11.82 -11.83
C ALA A 79 -8.84 -12.82 -10.67
N TYR A 80 -8.81 -14.11 -11.01
CA TYR A 80 -8.89 -15.22 -10.06
C TYR A 80 -7.97 -16.37 -10.44
N ARG A 81 -7.38 -17.01 -9.43
CA ARG A 81 -6.64 -18.27 -9.53
C ARG A 81 -7.09 -19.22 -8.40
N GLY A 82 -7.30 -20.49 -8.71
CA GLY A 82 -7.74 -21.50 -7.73
C GLY A 82 -7.98 -22.87 -8.38
N LEU A 83 -8.82 -23.71 -7.77
CA LEU A 83 -9.07 -25.09 -8.24
C LEU A 83 -9.57 -25.11 -9.70
N GLU A 84 -10.48 -24.20 -10.02
CA GLU A 84 -11.11 -23.98 -11.32
C GLU A 84 -10.13 -23.44 -12.38
N THR A 85 -8.93 -23.03 -11.96
CA THR A 85 -7.82 -22.63 -12.86
C THR A 85 -6.61 -23.55 -12.72
N GLY A 86 -6.79 -24.75 -12.14
CA GLY A 86 -5.73 -25.76 -11.95
C GLY A 86 -4.80 -25.52 -10.75
N SER A 87 -4.95 -24.43 -10.00
CA SER A 87 -4.18 -24.16 -8.79
C SER A 87 -4.69 -25.00 -7.60
N ARG A 88 -3.99 -26.09 -7.30
CA ARG A 88 -4.40 -27.07 -6.26
C ARG A 88 -3.95 -26.75 -4.83
N TYR A 89 -3.07 -25.77 -4.66
CA TYR A 89 -2.44 -25.45 -3.36
C TYR A 89 -2.87 -24.09 -2.80
N ILE A 90 -3.23 -23.13 -3.63
CA ILE A 90 -3.64 -21.77 -3.22
C ILE A 90 -4.84 -21.29 -4.04
N ALA A 91 -5.69 -20.49 -3.40
CA ALA A 91 -6.70 -19.65 -4.06
C ALA A 91 -6.29 -18.18 -3.91
N SER A 92 -6.25 -17.44 -5.01
CA SER A 92 -5.86 -16.03 -5.05
C SER A 92 -6.91 -15.20 -5.80
N TYR A 93 -7.41 -14.15 -5.14
CA TYR A 93 -8.37 -13.19 -5.67
C TYR A 93 -7.67 -11.85 -5.88
N VAL A 94 -7.58 -11.41 -7.13
CA VAL A 94 -7.04 -10.10 -7.49
C VAL A 94 -8.19 -9.12 -7.51
N VAL A 95 -8.11 -8.08 -6.69
CA VAL A 95 -9.07 -6.97 -6.68
C VAL A 95 -8.35 -5.66 -7.04
N GLY A 96 -9.06 -4.73 -7.68
CA GLY A 96 -8.52 -3.42 -8.00
C GLY A 96 -9.52 -2.27 -7.91
N ASN A 97 -8.98 -1.08 -7.64
CA ASN A 97 -9.64 0.22 -7.76
C ASN A 97 -8.64 1.14 -8.50
N ALA A 98 -9.05 1.81 -9.58
CA ALA A 98 -8.18 2.48 -10.56
C ALA A 98 -6.87 1.71 -10.88
N GLU A 99 -5.71 2.11 -10.33
CA GLU A 99 -4.42 1.41 -10.45
C GLU A 99 -4.03 0.61 -9.19
N VAL A 100 -4.70 0.83 -8.05
CA VAL A 100 -4.52 0.04 -6.82
C VAL A 100 -4.86 -1.43 -7.07
N ARG A 101 -3.97 -2.34 -6.68
CA ARG A 101 -4.18 -3.80 -6.80
C ARG A 101 -3.86 -4.51 -5.49
N PHE A 102 -4.80 -5.31 -5.00
CA PHE A 102 -4.57 -6.24 -3.90
C PHE A 102 -4.81 -7.68 -4.36
N VAL A 103 -3.97 -8.62 -3.90
CA VAL A 103 -4.10 -10.05 -4.16
C VAL A 103 -4.30 -10.77 -2.84
N PHE A 104 -5.54 -11.15 -2.53
CA PHE A 104 -5.83 -11.95 -1.33
C PHE A 104 -5.58 -13.41 -1.65
N THR A 105 -4.71 -14.06 -0.89
CA THR A 105 -4.29 -15.46 -1.09
C THR A 105 -4.55 -16.28 0.16
N SER A 106 -5.12 -17.48 -0.02
CA SER A 106 -5.28 -18.48 1.04
C SER A 106 -4.76 -19.84 0.60
N PRO A 107 -4.15 -20.62 1.50
CA PRO A 107 -3.81 -22.00 1.23
C PRO A 107 -5.08 -22.87 1.11
N ILE A 108 -5.13 -23.67 0.05
CA ILE A 108 -6.04 -24.81 -0.11
C ILE A 108 -5.37 -26.07 0.46
N ARG A 109 -4.03 -26.13 0.37
CA ARG A 109 -3.15 -27.15 0.95
C ARG A 109 -1.87 -26.46 1.42
N SER A 110 -1.23 -26.99 2.46
CA SER A 110 0.04 -26.47 2.97
C SER A 110 1.17 -26.60 1.94
N SER A 111 1.83 -25.48 1.61
CA SER A 111 3.10 -25.43 0.87
C SER A 111 4.10 -24.55 1.63
N ALA A 112 5.38 -24.93 1.66
CA ALA A 112 6.33 -24.46 2.66
C ALA A 112 7.22 -23.27 2.25
N ASP A 113 7.31 -22.93 0.97
CA ASP A 113 8.40 -22.08 0.46
C ASP A 113 7.97 -20.63 0.15
N ALA A 114 8.58 -19.69 0.87
CA ALA A 114 8.34 -18.24 0.75
C ALA A 114 9.41 -17.48 -0.07
N VAL A 115 10.37 -18.18 -0.70
CA VAL A 115 11.46 -17.57 -1.48
C VAL A 115 11.61 -18.31 -2.80
N GLN A 116 11.74 -17.57 -3.91
CA GLN A 116 11.68 -18.12 -5.26
C GLN A 116 12.76 -17.48 -6.14
N ALA A 117 13.53 -18.31 -6.84
CA ALA A 117 14.45 -17.84 -7.87
C ALA A 117 13.73 -17.14 -9.05
N PRO A 118 14.46 -16.37 -9.88
CA PRO A 118 13.98 -15.88 -11.16
C PRO A 118 13.44 -17.02 -12.01
N ILE A 119 12.15 -16.98 -12.31
CA ILE A 119 11.48 -17.86 -13.27
C ILE A 119 10.70 -17.03 -14.27
N ILE A 120 10.64 -17.50 -15.51
CA ILE A 120 9.65 -17.04 -16.48
C ILE A 120 8.44 -17.95 -16.37
N ILE A 121 7.26 -17.35 -16.24
CA ILE A 121 5.98 -18.04 -16.31
C ILE A 121 5.34 -17.67 -17.64
N HIS A 122 5.01 -18.69 -18.43
CA HIS A 122 4.40 -18.53 -19.75
C HIS A 122 2.88 -18.72 -19.71
N ASP A 123 2.21 -18.05 -20.63
CA ASP A 123 0.79 -18.13 -20.95
C ASP A 123 0.68 -18.26 -22.47
N GLU A 124 0.01 -19.30 -22.95
CA GLU A 124 -0.04 -19.64 -24.38
C GLU A 124 -0.69 -18.55 -25.24
N VAL A 125 -1.53 -17.70 -24.64
CA VAL A 125 -2.29 -16.66 -25.35
C VAL A 125 -1.73 -15.27 -25.04
N TYR A 126 -1.38 -15.02 -23.79
CA TYR A 126 -1.08 -13.67 -23.31
C TYR A 126 0.41 -13.37 -23.11
N GLY A 127 1.31 -14.31 -23.43
CA GLY A 127 2.76 -14.10 -23.44
C GLY A 127 3.46 -14.57 -22.17
N TYR A 128 4.29 -13.74 -21.53
CA TYR A 128 5.10 -14.16 -20.38
C TYR A 128 5.34 -13.08 -19.33
N VAL A 129 5.50 -13.53 -18.08
CA VAL A 129 5.90 -12.69 -16.93
C VAL A 129 7.13 -13.31 -16.27
N GLU A 130 8.14 -12.51 -15.99
CA GLU A 130 9.29 -12.94 -15.17
C GLU A 130 9.08 -12.52 -13.72
N THR A 131 9.34 -13.44 -12.78
CA THR A 131 9.15 -13.21 -11.34
C THR A 131 10.32 -13.73 -10.51
N ALA A 132 10.63 -13.06 -9.40
CA ALA A 132 11.49 -13.58 -8.33
C ALA A 132 10.95 -13.12 -6.97
N VAL A 133 11.08 -13.95 -5.94
CA VAL A 133 10.59 -13.64 -4.58
C VAL A 133 11.77 -13.62 -3.61
N ILE A 134 11.98 -12.49 -2.92
CA ILE A 134 13.02 -12.29 -1.91
C ILE A 134 12.38 -11.97 -0.56
N ARG A 135 12.95 -12.47 0.55
CA ARG A 135 12.55 -12.11 1.91
C ARG A 135 13.22 -10.80 2.33
N THR A 136 12.53 -9.99 3.16
CA THR A 136 13.06 -8.75 3.73
C THR A 136 13.17 -8.84 5.25
N TYR A 137 12.17 -8.37 6.00
CA TYR A 137 12.11 -8.37 7.46
C TYR A 137 10.93 -9.21 7.96
N GLY A 138 11.12 -9.97 9.04
CA GLY A 138 10.17 -11.01 9.47
C GLY A 138 9.84 -11.98 8.32
N ASP A 139 8.57 -12.37 8.20
CA ASP A 139 8.07 -13.22 7.11
C ASP A 139 7.74 -12.45 5.81
N THR A 140 8.09 -11.16 5.74
CA THR A 140 7.75 -10.30 4.60
C THR A 140 8.59 -10.64 3.37
N THR A 141 7.95 -10.66 2.20
CA THR A 141 8.61 -10.90 0.92
C THR A 141 8.28 -9.83 -0.11
N HIS A 142 9.26 -9.42 -0.91
CA HIS A 142 9.02 -8.70 -2.17
C HIS A 142 9.00 -9.66 -3.34
N THR A 143 7.97 -9.56 -4.19
CA THR A 143 7.96 -10.19 -5.51
C THR A 143 8.41 -9.15 -6.55
N LEU A 144 9.56 -9.38 -7.18
CA LEU A 144 10.04 -8.58 -8.31
C LEU A 144 9.36 -9.09 -9.58
N ILE A 145 8.82 -8.21 -10.43
CA ILE A 145 7.99 -8.61 -11.58
C ILE A 145 8.37 -7.80 -12.83
N SER A 146 8.62 -8.51 -13.94
CA SER A 146 8.66 -7.92 -15.28
C SER A 146 7.48 -8.42 -16.10
N ARG A 147 6.66 -7.47 -16.60
CA ARG A 147 5.43 -7.72 -17.37
C ARG A 147 5.54 -7.35 -18.84
N ASN A 148 6.76 -7.04 -19.32
CA ASN A 148 6.93 -6.39 -20.62
C ASN A 148 6.48 -7.25 -21.82
N GLY A 149 6.40 -8.57 -21.62
CA GLY A 149 5.84 -9.53 -22.58
C GLY A 149 4.45 -10.07 -22.23
N TYR A 150 3.65 -9.41 -21.37
CA TYR A 150 2.34 -9.92 -20.95
C TYR A 150 1.18 -8.95 -21.21
N SER A 151 0.09 -9.46 -21.79
CA SER A 151 -1.13 -8.69 -22.14
C SER A 151 -2.42 -9.19 -21.47
N GLY A 152 -2.33 -10.21 -20.61
CA GLY A 152 -3.47 -10.86 -19.98
C GLY A 152 -4.04 -10.13 -18.75
N PRO A 153 -5.10 -10.66 -18.13
CA PRO A 153 -5.92 -9.94 -17.15
C PRO A 153 -5.22 -9.65 -15.81
N PHE A 154 -4.24 -10.49 -15.44
CA PHE A 154 -3.32 -10.17 -14.35
C PHE A 154 -1.96 -10.83 -14.58
N MET A 155 -1.81 -12.13 -14.35
CA MET A 155 -0.58 -12.89 -14.59
C MET A 155 -0.92 -14.28 -15.13
N PRO A 156 0.03 -14.98 -15.78
CA PRO A 156 -0.15 -16.37 -16.19
C PRO A 156 -0.75 -17.25 -15.07
N GLY A 157 -1.74 -18.07 -15.43
CA GLY A 157 -2.48 -18.90 -14.47
C GLY A 157 -3.60 -18.20 -13.69
N TYR A 158 -3.84 -16.90 -13.92
CA TYR A 158 -5.06 -16.20 -13.50
C TYR A 158 -6.03 -16.03 -14.67
N ARG A 159 -7.32 -16.28 -14.44
CA ARG A 159 -8.38 -15.93 -15.40
C ARG A 159 -9.03 -14.60 -15.04
N ALA A 160 -9.54 -13.89 -16.04
CA ALA A 160 -10.38 -12.71 -15.80
C ALA A 160 -11.60 -13.08 -14.95
N ALA A 161 -11.97 -12.20 -14.02
CA ALA A 161 -13.15 -12.38 -13.19
C ALA A 161 -14.42 -12.05 -13.98
N SER A 162 -15.47 -12.85 -13.80
CA SER A 162 -16.80 -12.54 -14.31
C SER A 162 -17.38 -11.32 -13.57
N ALA A 163 -18.06 -10.42 -14.28
CA ALA A 163 -18.70 -9.27 -13.66
C ALA A 163 -19.74 -9.71 -12.61
N GLY A 164 -19.59 -9.23 -11.37
CA GLY A 164 -20.50 -9.55 -10.28
C GLY A 164 -21.83 -8.82 -10.39
N THR A 165 -22.94 -9.52 -10.15
CA THR A 165 -24.31 -8.98 -10.18
C THR A 165 -24.69 -8.31 -8.85
N ALA A 166 -23.91 -7.32 -8.41
CA ALA A 166 -24.24 -6.53 -7.22
C ALA A 166 -25.55 -5.77 -7.46
N THR A 167 -26.60 -6.11 -6.71
CA THR A 167 -27.96 -5.59 -6.89
C THR A 167 -28.21 -4.23 -6.24
N VAL A 168 -27.33 -3.80 -5.33
CA VAL A 168 -27.43 -2.51 -4.62
C VAL A 168 -26.38 -1.55 -5.16
N PRO A 169 -26.76 -0.36 -5.68
CA PRO A 169 -25.80 0.67 -6.07
C PRO A 169 -25.13 1.27 -4.83
N LEU A 170 -23.80 1.18 -4.75
CA LEU A 170 -22.99 1.76 -3.68
C LEU A 170 -22.23 3.01 -4.18
N PRO A 171 -22.05 4.06 -3.35
CA PRO A 171 -21.33 5.28 -3.74
C PRO A 171 -19.93 4.99 -4.30
N ASN A 172 -19.53 5.63 -5.39
CA ASN A 172 -18.22 5.36 -5.99
C ASN A 172 -17.07 5.83 -5.08
N VAL A 173 -16.04 5.00 -4.92
CA VAL A 173 -14.79 5.36 -4.21
C VAL A 173 -13.69 5.34 -5.26
N GLN A 174 -12.95 6.45 -5.40
CA GLN A 174 -11.80 6.53 -6.30
C GLN A 174 -10.52 6.52 -5.48
N LEU A 175 -9.77 5.42 -5.55
CA LEU A 175 -8.41 5.30 -5.00
C LEU A 175 -7.48 5.13 -6.18
N THR A 176 -6.59 6.09 -6.44
CA THR A 176 -5.81 6.10 -7.68
C THR A 176 -4.69 5.06 -7.65
N ARG A 177 -3.87 5.05 -6.59
CA ARG A 177 -2.67 4.21 -6.48
C ARG A 177 -2.29 3.91 -5.02
N ILE A 178 -1.14 3.27 -4.82
CA ILE A 178 -0.54 3.08 -3.50
C ILE A 178 0.59 4.10 -3.40
N ASP A 179 0.65 4.85 -2.31
CA ASP A 179 1.60 5.96 -2.11
C ASP A 179 2.80 5.47 -1.30
N HIS A 180 2.55 4.77 -0.19
CA HIS A 180 3.61 4.12 0.58
C HIS A 180 3.11 2.87 1.36
N CYS A 181 4.05 2.09 1.93
CA CYS A 181 3.74 0.93 2.79
C CYS A 181 4.71 0.89 3.97
N VAL A 182 4.19 1.14 5.18
CA VAL A 182 4.95 1.14 6.43
C VAL A 182 5.03 -0.28 6.98
N GLY A 183 6.23 -0.67 7.41
CA GLY A 183 6.47 -1.92 8.10
C GLY A 183 7.12 -1.67 9.44
N ASN A 184 6.43 -2.02 10.52
CA ASN A 184 7.01 -1.90 11.85
C ASN A 184 8.09 -2.98 12.04
N GLN A 185 9.15 -2.60 12.73
CA GLN A 185 10.30 -3.46 13.03
C GLN A 185 10.30 -3.80 14.52
N ASP A 186 10.91 -4.92 14.89
CA ASP A 186 11.20 -5.24 16.29
C ASP A 186 12.27 -4.29 16.86
N TRP A 187 12.48 -4.37 18.18
CA TRP A 187 13.38 -3.47 18.91
C TRP A 187 14.81 -3.48 18.32
N ASN A 188 15.34 -2.30 18.02
CA ASN A 188 16.63 -2.04 17.36
C ASN A 188 16.78 -2.51 15.90
N ASP A 189 15.79 -3.17 15.28
CA ASP A 189 15.93 -3.74 13.92
C ASP A 189 15.78 -2.72 12.78
N MET A 190 15.35 -1.48 13.07
CA MET A 190 15.19 -0.41 12.08
C MET A 190 16.45 -0.20 11.21
N VAL A 191 17.65 -0.21 11.80
CA VAL A 191 18.89 0.02 11.06
C VAL A 191 19.17 -1.13 10.09
N GLY A 192 19.01 -2.39 10.53
CA GLY A 192 19.19 -3.57 9.70
C GLY A 192 18.18 -3.63 8.54
N ALA A 193 16.92 -3.26 8.81
CA ALA A 193 15.89 -3.14 7.79
C ALA A 193 16.25 -2.07 6.74
N CYS A 194 16.68 -0.87 7.15
CA CYS A 194 17.11 0.18 6.22
C CYS A 194 18.35 -0.23 5.40
N GLU A 195 19.37 -0.82 6.04
CA GLU A 195 20.58 -1.32 5.35
C GLU A 195 20.24 -2.36 4.28
N PHE A 196 19.23 -3.21 4.49
CA PHE A 196 18.76 -4.15 3.48
C PHE A 196 18.26 -3.43 2.21
N TYR A 197 17.41 -2.40 2.36
CA TYR A 197 16.90 -1.65 1.21
C TYR A 197 18.04 -0.92 0.49
N GLU A 198 18.90 -0.23 1.23
CA GLU A 198 20.06 0.50 0.71
C GLU A 198 21.00 -0.43 -0.09
N ARG A 199 21.37 -1.59 0.49
CA ARG A 199 22.37 -2.51 -0.08
C ARG A 199 21.82 -3.48 -1.13
N CYS A 200 20.65 -4.06 -0.91
CA CYS A 200 20.11 -5.13 -1.77
C CYS A 200 19.22 -4.61 -2.91
N LEU A 201 18.61 -3.44 -2.75
CA LEU A 201 17.73 -2.82 -3.75
C LEU A 201 18.27 -1.50 -4.31
N SER A 202 19.46 -1.05 -3.88
CA SER A 202 20.04 0.26 -4.27
C SER A 202 19.11 1.45 -3.95
N PHE A 203 18.32 1.33 -2.88
CA PHE A 203 17.56 2.46 -2.37
C PHE A 203 18.49 3.47 -1.71
N HIS A 204 17.99 4.69 -1.54
CA HIS A 204 18.61 5.70 -0.70
C HIS A 204 17.58 6.18 0.33
N ARG A 205 18.04 6.82 1.41
CA ARG A 205 17.14 7.48 2.37
C ARG A 205 16.48 8.65 1.66
N PHE A 206 15.21 8.46 1.28
CA PHE A 206 14.50 9.40 0.45
C PHE A 206 13.83 10.49 1.30
N TRP A 207 14.24 11.74 1.07
CA TRP A 207 13.46 12.93 1.37
C TRP A 207 13.92 14.11 0.49
N SER A 208 13.62 14.07 -0.82
CA SER A 208 13.67 15.25 -1.70
C SER A 208 12.98 15.03 -3.08
N VAL A 209 11.92 15.81 -3.31
CA VAL A 209 11.51 16.53 -4.56
C VAL A 209 11.60 15.84 -5.94
N ASP A 210 10.44 15.71 -6.59
CA ASP A 210 10.22 16.14 -7.99
C ASP A 210 8.76 16.65 -8.15
N ASP A 211 8.52 17.54 -9.11
CA ASP A 211 7.26 18.27 -9.24
C ASP A 211 6.14 17.47 -9.92
N SER A 212 4.96 17.52 -9.30
CA SER A 212 3.59 17.33 -9.82
C SER A 212 2.81 16.07 -9.39
N GLN A 213 1.72 16.30 -8.64
CA GLN A 213 0.34 16.07 -9.11
C GLN A 213 -0.72 16.57 -8.12
N ILE A 214 -1.76 17.21 -8.67
CA ILE A 214 -2.94 17.73 -7.94
C ILE A 214 -4.06 16.68 -8.01
N CYS A 215 -4.85 16.52 -6.94
CA CYS A 215 -6.18 15.91 -7.03
C CYS A 215 -7.16 16.40 -5.94
N THR A 216 -8.38 16.75 -6.32
CA THR A 216 -9.45 17.31 -5.46
C THR A 216 -10.50 16.28 -5.02
N GLU A 217 -10.08 15.01 -4.80
CA GLU A 217 -11.00 13.86 -4.68
C GLU A 217 -11.11 13.23 -3.27
N SER A 218 -10.22 13.53 -2.31
CA SER A 218 -10.22 12.86 -0.99
C SER A 218 -11.54 12.97 -0.24
N ARG A 219 -12.15 14.16 -0.16
CA ARG A 219 -13.45 14.38 0.49
C ARG A 219 -14.55 13.45 -0.03
N LYS A 220 -14.63 13.25 -1.36
CA LYS A 220 -15.59 12.34 -1.99
C LYS A 220 -15.28 10.89 -1.64
N ALA A 221 -14.01 10.49 -1.74
CA ALA A 221 -13.58 9.14 -1.40
C ALA A 221 -13.86 8.81 0.08
N VAL A 222 -13.52 9.69 1.02
CA VAL A 222 -13.79 9.55 2.45
C VAL A 222 -15.28 9.47 2.74
N ALA A 223 -16.10 10.36 2.16
CA ALA A 223 -17.55 10.32 2.35
C ALA A 223 -18.16 9.01 1.83
N ALA A 224 -17.70 8.52 0.67
CA ALA A 224 -18.14 7.25 0.10
C ALA A 224 -17.66 6.03 0.91
N LEU A 225 -16.43 6.05 1.44
CA LEU A 225 -15.89 5.02 2.34
C LEU A 225 -16.71 4.95 3.64
N ARG A 226 -17.00 6.09 4.29
CA ARG A 226 -17.87 6.16 5.48
C ARG A 226 -19.28 5.67 5.17
N ALA A 227 -19.87 6.07 4.05
CA ALA A 227 -21.19 5.61 3.61
C ALA A 227 -21.25 4.10 3.29
N ARG A 228 -20.10 3.48 2.96
CA ARG A 228 -19.95 2.02 2.80
C ARG A 228 -19.69 1.28 4.12
N GLY A 229 -19.46 1.98 5.23
CA GLY A 229 -19.21 1.38 6.55
C GLY A 229 -17.73 1.26 6.94
N VAL A 230 -16.81 1.96 6.27
CA VAL A 230 -15.41 2.03 6.72
C VAL A 230 -15.31 2.94 7.95
N GLU A 231 -14.78 2.40 9.04
CA GLU A 231 -14.47 3.14 10.26
C GLU A 231 -13.09 3.80 10.19
N PHE A 232 -12.99 4.98 10.79
CA PHE A 232 -11.77 5.79 10.83
C PHE A 232 -11.47 6.23 12.25
N ILE A 233 -10.18 6.38 12.54
CA ILE A 233 -9.67 6.93 13.80
C ILE A 233 -10.14 8.39 13.91
N SER A 234 -10.51 8.81 15.13
CA SER A 234 -10.95 10.18 15.43
C SER A 234 -9.91 10.95 16.24
N VAL A 235 -9.73 12.24 15.95
CA VAL A 235 -8.90 13.15 16.77
C VAL A 235 -9.77 14.07 17.63
N PRO A 236 -9.29 14.58 18.78
CA PRO A 236 -10.07 15.50 19.61
C PRO A 236 -10.33 16.82 18.88
N ALA A 237 -11.43 17.50 19.22
CA ALA A 237 -11.80 18.79 18.61
C ALA A 237 -10.69 19.85 18.70
N THR A 238 -9.91 19.82 19.80
CA THR A 238 -8.77 20.72 20.04
C THR A 238 -7.72 20.68 18.92
N TYR A 239 -7.56 19.55 18.22
CA TYR A 239 -6.69 19.45 17.05
C TYR A 239 -7.08 20.47 15.96
N TYR A 240 -8.38 20.64 15.72
CA TYR A 240 -8.88 21.57 14.72
C TYR A 240 -8.84 23.03 15.20
N ASP A 241 -9.00 23.27 16.50
CA ASP A 241 -8.82 24.60 17.07
C ASP A 241 -7.35 25.06 16.94
N ASP A 242 -6.41 24.19 17.29
CA ASP A 242 -4.96 24.42 17.13
C ASP A 242 -4.56 24.56 15.66
N MET A 243 -5.09 23.71 14.77
CA MET A 243 -4.82 23.78 13.34
C MET A 243 -5.38 25.08 12.72
N ARG A 244 -6.57 25.53 13.14
CA ARG A 244 -7.16 26.80 12.68
C ARG A 244 -6.31 27.99 13.09
N ALA A 245 -5.73 27.97 14.30
CA ALA A 245 -4.78 28.98 14.75
C ALA A 245 -3.46 28.92 13.95
N ARG A 246 -2.91 27.73 13.75
CA ARG A 246 -1.70 27.47 12.96
C ARG A 246 -1.80 27.95 11.50
N LEU A 247 -2.90 27.65 10.82
CA LEU A 247 -3.17 28.11 9.45
C LEU A 247 -3.32 29.64 9.37
N LYS A 248 -4.00 30.26 10.35
CA LYS A 248 -4.16 31.72 10.40
C LYS A 248 -2.85 32.46 10.69
N ALA A 249 -1.93 31.83 11.41
CA ALA A 249 -0.60 32.37 11.69
C ALA A 249 0.41 32.11 10.56
N ASP A 250 0.06 31.31 9.55
CA ASP A 250 0.97 30.96 8.48
C ASP A 250 1.10 32.07 7.44
N THR A 251 2.33 32.31 6.99
CA THR A 251 2.66 33.39 6.03
C THR A 251 3.32 32.86 4.75
N ARG A 252 3.23 31.54 4.49
CA ARG A 252 3.81 30.92 3.28
C ARG A 252 2.89 31.12 2.08
N ASN A 253 3.45 30.95 0.88
CA ASN A 253 2.76 31.23 -0.38
C ASN A 253 2.00 30.00 -0.92
N TRP A 254 1.05 29.51 -0.14
CA TRP A 254 0.13 28.42 -0.52
C TRP A 254 -1.26 28.69 0.10
N GLU A 255 -2.31 28.06 -0.43
CA GLU A 255 -3.67 28.19 0.11
C GLU A 255 -4.34 26.82 0.26
N LEU A 256 -5.06 26.62 1.38
CA LEU A 256 -5.90 25.46 1.61
C LEU A 256 -7.17 25.56 0.74
N GLY A 257 -7.12 25.06 -0.50
CA GLY A 257 -8.24 25.02 -1.44
C GLY A 257 -9.44 24.12 -1.06
N GLU A 258 -9.55 23.76 0.23
CA GLU A 258 -10.49 22.78 0.79
C GLU A 258 -11.22 23.44 1.96
N GLU A 259 -12.55 23.31 2.06
CA GLU A 259 -13.28 23.93 3.16
C GLU A 259 -12.92 23.26 4.50
N PHE A 260 -12.34 24.05 5.42
CA PHE A 260 -11.87 23.59 6.73
C PHE A 260 -12.96 22.87 7.54
N GLU A 261 -14.20 23.38 7.54
CA GLU A 261 -15.31 22.77 8.28
C GLU A 261 -15.67 21.38 7.74
N THR A 262 -15.60 21.16 6.41
CA THR A 262 -15.73 19.82 5.83
C THR A 262 -14.58 18.90 6.22
N LEU A 263 -13.33 19.38 6.26
CA LEU A 263 -12.19 18.57 6.72
C LEU A 263 -12.36 18.16 8.18
N GLN A 264 -12.73 19.10 9.06
CA GLN A 264 -13.06 18.87 10.46
C GLN A 264 -14.21 17.86 10.62
N LYS A 265 -15.32 18.04 9.89
CA LYS A 265 -16.48 17.14 9.90
C LYS A 265 -16.15 15.71 9.44
N LEU A 266 -15.20 15.55 8.51
CA LEU A 266 -14.76 14.24 8.02
C LEU A 266 -13.63 13.62 8.86
N ASN A 267 -13.14 14.34 9.88
CA ASN A 267 -11.97 14.01 10.70
C ASN A 267 -10.67 13.85 9.87
N ILE A 268 -10.51 14.66 8.82
CA ILE A 268 -9.29 14.65 7.97
C ILE A 268 -8.19 15.48 8.66
N LEU A 269 -6.99 14.92 8.74
CA LEU A 269 -5.80 15.58 9.29
C LEU A 269 -5.10 16.41 8.22
N ILE A 270 -4.47 17.51 8.62
CA ILE A 270 -3.80 18.49 7.76
C ILE A 270 -2.36 18.68 8.25
N ASP A 271 -1.37 18.47 7.39
CA ASP A 271 -0.01 18.97 7.60
C ASP A 271 0.46 19.77 6.38
N TYR A 272 1.47 20.62 6.51
CA TYR A 272 1.83 21.56 5.45
C TYR A 272 3.27 22.10 5.56
N ASP A 273 3.92 22.26 4.41
CA ASP A 273 5.32 22.66 4.25
C ASP A 273 5.42 24.01 3.51
N GLU A 274 6.56 24.34 2.90
CA GLU A 274 6.75 25.61 2.19
C GLU A 274 6.04 25.66 0.82
N GLN A 275 5.68 24.50 0.26
CA GLN A 275 5.17 24.34 -1.10
C GLN A 275 3.65 24.10 -1.11
N GLY A 276 3.13 23.41 -0.09
CA GLY A 276 1.70 23.10 -0.02
C GLY A 276 1.32 22.27 1.20
N TYR A 277 0.32 21.40 1.03
CA TYR A 277 -0.31 20.67 2.13
C TYR A 277 -0.62 19.20 1.83
N LEU A 278 -0.77 18.46 2.92
CA LEU A 278 -1.09 17.05 2.98
C LEU A 278 -2.39 16.85 3.74
N LEU A 279 -3.32 16.11 3.14
CA LEU A 279 -4.50 15.60 3.82
C LEU A 279 -4.34 14.11 4.10
N GLN A 280 -4.54 13.68 5.34
CA GLN A 280 -4.43 12.27 5.76
C GLN A 280 -5.66 11.84 6.57
N LEU A 281 -6.07 10.58 6.40
CA LEU A 281 -7.11 9.96 7.20
C LEU A 281 -6.82 8.46 7.36
N PHE A 282 -6.86 7.98 8.60
CA PHE A 282 -6.48 6.61 8.95
C PHE A 282 -7.72 5.78 9.32
N THR A 283 -7.87 4.61 8.71
CA THR A 283 -8.92 3.67 9.12
C THR A 283 -8.64 3.16 10.53
N LYS A 284 -9.67 2.69 11.22
CA LYS A 284 -9.43 1.74 12.33
C LYS A 284 -8.73 0.47 11.81
N PRO A 285 -8.16 -0.36 12.70
CA PRO A 285 -7.67 -1.67 12.30
C PRO A 285 -8.73 -2.48 11.54
N LEU A 286 -8.33 -3.09 10.42
CA LEU A 286 -9.24 -3.82 9.51
C LEU A 286 -9.52 -5.27 9.95
N MET A 287 -8.94 -5.68 11.06
CA MET A 287 -8.99 -7.01 11.67
C MET A 287 -9.09 -6.86 13.19
N ASP A 288 -9.51 -7.92 13.89
CA ASP A 288 -9.63 -7.93 15.36
C ASP A 288 -8.30 -7.60 16.07
N ARG A 289 -7.17 -8.04 15.50
CA ARG A 289 -5.83 -7.66 15.96
C ARG A 289 -5.49 -6.25 15.45
N PRO A 290 -4.96 -5.35 16.31
CA PRO A 290 -4.58 -3.99 15.94
C PRO A 290 -3.27 -3.93 15.14
N THR A 291 -3.20 -4.66 14.02
CA THR A 291 -1.98 -4.84 13.22
C THR A 291 -2.03 -4.23 11.83
N VAL A 292 -3.20 -4.10 11.19
CA VAL A 292 -3.31 -3.57 9.83
C VAL A 292 -4.40 -2.52 9.75
N PHE A 293 -4.02 -1.33 9.29
CA PHE A 293 -4.93 -0.24 8.91
C PHE A 293 -4.55 0.29 7.51
N VAL A 294 -5.44 1.08 6.92
CA VAL A 294 -5.23 1.78 5.66
C VAL A 294 -5.24 3.28 5.93
N GLU A 295 -4.27 3.98 5.35
CA GLU A 295 -4.28 5.43 5.23
C GLU A 295 -4.86 5.84 3.88
N ILE A 296 -5.70 6.88 3.89
CA ILE A 296 -6.13 7.63 2.71
C ILE A 296 -5.40 8.97 2.75
N ILE A 297 -4.59 9.26 1.74
CA ILE A 297 -3.71 10.44 1.66
C ILE A 297 -3.92 11.21 0.35
N GLN A 298 -3.97 12.54 0.42
CA GLN A 298 -3.98 13.45 -0.73
C GLN A 298 -2.87 14.50 -0.54
N ARG A 299 -1.91 14.50 -1.46
CA ARG A 299 -0.89 15.56 -1.59
C ARG A 299 -1.43 16.71 -2.44
N ASN A 300 -1.10 17.94 -2.05
CA ASN A 300 -1.24 19.12 -2.88
C ASN A 300 0.06 19.92 -2.76
N HIS A 301 0.97 19.75 -3.72
CA HIS A 301 2.34 20.27 -3.69
C HIS A 301 3.08 19.94 -2.36
N PHE A 302 3.08 18.65 -1.96
CA PHE A 302 3.64 18.21 -0.67
C PHE A 302 4.28 16.83 -0.79
N GLU A 303 5.60 16.74 -0.56
CA GLU A 303 6.39 15.51 -0.75
C GLU A 303 6.76 14.80 0.57
N GLY A 304 6.49 15.42 1.73
CA GLY A 304 6.78 14.83 3.04
C GLY A 304 5.82 13.69 3.44
N PHE A 305 5.90 13.21 4.69
CA PHE A 305 4.94 12.21 5.22
C PHE A 305 3.94 12.76 6.25
N GLY A 306 3.97 14.06 6.54
CA GLY A 306 3.09 14.67 7.55
C GLY A 306 3.58 14.43 8.99
N ALA A 307 4.81 14.84 9.31
CA ALA A 307 5.42 14.65 10.63
C ALA A 307 4.56 15.20 11.79
N GLY A 308 3.82 16.31 11.57
CA GLY A 308 2.88 16.85 12.55
C GLY A 308 1.64 15.96 12.74
N ASN A 309 1.15 15.34 11.66
CA ASN A 309 0.00 14.43 11.71
C ASN A 309 0.34 13.10 12.40
N PHE A 310 1.56 12.58 12.26
CA PHE A 310 1.97 11.35 12.97
C PHE A 310 1.81 11.46 14.48
N LYS A 311 2.18 12.60 15.09
CA LYS A 311 2.00 12.79 16.54
C LYS A 311 0.52 12.66 16.93
N SER A 312 -0.36 13.37 16.23
CA SER A 312 -1.81 13.33 16.48
C SER A 312 -2.43 11.96 16.21
N LEU A 313 -1.88 11.21 15.24
CA LEU A 313 -2.26 9.82 14.98
C LEU A 313 -1.83 8.89 16.12
N PHE A 314 -0.58 8.97 16.59
CA PHE A 314 -0.08 8.14 17.68
C PHE A 314 -0.88 8.38 18.97
N GLU A 315 -1.14 9.63 19.34
CA GLU A 315 -1.98 9.98 20.50
C GLU A 315 -3.44 9.45 20.39
N ALA A 316 -3.95 9.28 19.16
CA ALA A 316 -5.26 8.67 18.92
C ALA A 316 -5.22 7.13 18.94
N ILE A 317 -4.15 6.52 18.41
CA ILE A 317 -3.92 5.06 18.47
C ILE A 317 -3.68 4.61 19.91
N GLU A 318 -2.87 5.33 20.69
CA GLU A 318 -2.64 5.07 22.11
C GLU A 318 -3.95 5.09 22.89
N ARG A 319 -4.85 6.05 22.60
CA ARG A 319 -6.18 6.10 23.21
C ARG A 319 -7.01 4.85 22.91
N GLU A 320 -7.07 4.42 21.65
CA GLU A 320 -7.73 3.15 21.29
C GLU A 320 -7.04 1.92 21.93
N GLN A 321 -5.72 1.94 22.14
CA GLN A 321 -4.99 0.85 22.81
C GLN A 321 -5.27 0.81 24.33
N ALA A 322 -5.42 1.96 24.97
CA ALA A 322 -5.83 2.07 26.37
C ALA A 322 -7.27 1.57 26.58
N GLU A 323 -8.20 1.93 25.69
CA GLU A 323 -9.57 1.41 25.68
C GLU A 323 -9.63 -0.12 25.50
N ARG A 324 -8.63 -0.70 24.82
CA ARG A 324 -8.46 -2.17 24.65
C ARG A 324 -7.67 -2.83 25.79
N GLY A 325 -7.15 -2.07 26.76
CA GLY A 325 -6.41 -2.58 27.92
C GLY A 325 -5.00 -3.09 27.63
N ASN A 326 -4.33 -2.58 26.58
CA ASN A 326 -3.01 -3.06 26.11
C ASN A 326 -1.90 -1.99 26.20
N LEU A 327 -1.95 -1.11 27.21
CA LEU A 327 -1.04 0.03 27.39
C LEU A 327 -0.39 0.02 28.78
#